data_AF-G8FGH8-F1
#
_entry.id   AF-G8FGH8-F1
#
_cell.length_a   1.000
_cell.length_b   1.000
_cell.length_c   1.000
_cell.angle_alpha   90.00
_cell.angle_beta   90.00
_cell.angle_gamma   90.00
#
_symmetry.space_group_name_H-M   'P 1'
#
loop_
_entity.id
_entity.type
_entity.pdbx_description
1 polymer ?
#
loop_
_entity_poly.entity_id
_entity_poly.type
_entity_poly.pdbx_seq_one_letter_code
_entity_poly.pdbx_strand_id
1 'polypeptide(L)'
;WTRAWTAEENRHGDLLNKYLYLSGRVDMKQIEKTIQYLIGSGMDPRTENSPYLGFIYTSFQERATFISHGNTARHAKEHGDLKLAQICGIIASDEKRHETAYTKIVEKLFEIDPDGTVLAFADMMKKKISMP
;
A
#
# COMPACT_ATOMS: atom_id res chain seq x y z
N TRP A 1 16.58 2.89 1.19
CA TRP A 1 15.21 2.64 0.72
C TRP A 1 14.22 2.61 1.87
N THR A 2 14.16 1.54 2.68
CA THR A 2 13.15 1.33 3.74
C THR A 2 12.84 2.58 4.57
N ARG A 3 13.85 3.24 5.16
CA ARG A 3 13.64 4.46 5.97
C ARG A 3 12.99 5.61 5.20
N ALA A 4 13.38 5.81 3.93
CA ALA A 4 12.86 6.90 3.12
C ALA A 4 11.44 6.60 2.61
N TRP A 5 11.18 5.35 2.19
CA TRP A 5 9.85 4.87 1.87
C TRP A 5 8.90 5.08 3.07
N THR A 6 9.28 4.63 4.27
CA THR A 6 8.47 4.84 5.48
C THR A 6 8.21 6.32 5.78
N ALA A 7 9.18 7.21 5.51
CA ALA A 7 8.99 8.65 5.68
C ALA A 7 8.01 9.24 4.63
N GLU A 8 8.01 8.72 3.41
CA GLU A 8 7.01 9.08 2.39
C GLU A 8 5.60 8.61 2.81
N GLU A 9 5.48 7.35 3.22
CA GLU A 9 4.23 6.68 3.67
C GLU A 9 3.54 7.37 4.85
N ASN A 10 4.33 7.83 5.83
CA ASN A 10 3.77 8.48 7.02
C ASN A 10 2.81 9.63 6.67
N ARG A 11 3.12 10.36 5.59
CA ARG A 11 2.32 11.51 5.16
C ARG A 11 0.93 11.11 4.66
N HIS A 12 0.74 9.88 4.15
CA HIS A 12 -0.55 9.42 3.63
C HIS A 12 -1.56 9.29 4.76
N GLY A 13 -1.18 8.58 5.83
CA GLY A 13 -2.00 8.42 7.04
C GLY A 13 -2.30 9.77 7.70
N ASP A 14 -1.29 10.63 7.87
CA ASP A 14 -1.46 11.96 8.47
C ASP A 14 -2.47 12.83 7.71
N LEU A 15 -2.40 12.81 6.38
CA LEU A 15 -3.28 13.62 5.53
C LEU A 15 -4.72 13.11 5.56
N LEU A 16 -4.92 11.79 5.44
CA LEU A 16 -6.24 11.17 5.48
C LEU A 16 -6.89 11.29 6.87
N ASN A 17 -6.11 11.13 7.94
CA ASN A 17 -6.60 11.29 9.31
C ASN A 17 -7.16 12.70 9.54
N LYS A 18 -6.39 13.74 9.19
CA LYS A 18 -6.83 15.13 9.35
C LYS A 18 -8.02 15.47 8.46
N TYR A 19 -8.07 14.94 7.23
CA TYR A 19 -9.23 15.12 6.36
C TYR A 19 -10.49 14.51 6.98
N LEU A 20 -10.43 13.24 7.43
CA LEU A 20 -11.56 12.56 8.05
C LEU A 20 -12.01 13.25 9.34
N TYR A 21 -11.08 13.67 10.19
CA TYR A 21 -11.36 14.43 11.41
C TYR A 21 -12.13 15.72 11.11
N LEU A 22 -11.65 16.52 10.15
CA LEU A 22 -12.29 17.80 9.80
C LEU A 22 -13.60 17.63 9.03
N SER A 23 -13.82 16.48 8.39
CA SER A 23 -15.06 16.22 7.64
C SER A 23 -16.30 16.22 8.54
N GLY A 24 -16.17 15.82 9.81
CA GLY A 24 -17.31 15.60 10.71
C GLY A 24 -18.27 14.48 10.26
N ARG A 25 -17.85 13.61 9.31
CA ARG A 25 -18.70 12.56 8.72
C ARG A 25 -18.48 11.17 9.33
N VAL A 26 -17.47 11.01 10.18
CA VAL A 26 -17.08 9.71 10.76
C VAL A 26 -16.84 9.84 12.26
N ASP A 27 -16.93 8.72 12.99
CA ASP A 27 -16.59 8.64 14.41
C ASP A 27 -15.08 8.37 14.58
N MET A 28 -14.32 9.42 14.87
CA MET A 28 -12.87 9.33 15.03
C MET A 28 -12.46 8.45 16.21
N LYS A 29 -13.25 8.36 17.29
CA LYS A 29 -12.93 7.49 18.42
C LYS A 29 -12.93 6.03 18.01
N GLN A 30 -13.90 5.63 17.18
CA GLN A 30 -13.98 4.27 16.65
C GLN A 30 -12.84 3.98 15.67
N ILE A 31 -12.45 4.95 14.84
CA ILE A 31 -11.30 4.83 13.93
C ILE A 31 -10.00 4.66 14.72
N GLU A 32 -9.73 5.51 15.71
CA GLU A 32 -8.53 5.46 16.55
C GLU A 32 -8.42 4.15 17.32
N LYS A 33 -9.54 3.67 17.91
CA LYS A 33 -9.60 2.35 18.56
C LYS A 33 -9.29 1.21 17.58
N THR A 34 -9.79 1.31 16.35
CA THR A 34 -9.53 0.31 15.30
C THR A 34 -8.05 0.30 14.91
N ILE A 35 -7.44 1.48 14.73
CA ILE A 35 -6.00 1.61 14.44
C ILE A 35 -5.16 1.04 15.59
N GLN A 36 -5.53 1.32 16.85
CA GLN A 36 -4.84 0.77 18.02
C GLN A 36 -4.85 -0.77 18.01
N TYR A 37 -6.00 -1.39 17.72
CA TYR A 37 -6.08 -2.86 17.60
C TYR A 37 -5.30 -3.39 16.42
N LEU A 38 -5.34 -2.73 15.26
CA LEU A 38 -4.60 -3.15 14.07
C LEU A 38 -3.09 -3.17 14.34
N ILE A 39 -2.55 -2.08 14.89
CA ILE A 39 -1.11 -1.99 15.25
C ILE A 39 -0.75 -3.04 16.31
N GLY A 40 -1.59 -3.21 17.34
CA GLY A 40 -1.35 -4.20 18.39
C GLY A 40 -1.44 -5.65 17.91
N SER A 41 -2.23 -5.92 16.88
CA SER A 41 -2.36 -7.26 16.28
C SER A 41 -1.22 -7.58 15.32
N GLY A 42 -0.65 -6.56 14.68
CA GLY A 42 0.33 -6.72 13.62
C GLY A 42 -0.25 -7.43 12.39
N MET A 43 0.65 -7.96 11.56
CA MET A 43 0.29 -8.65 10.33
C MET A 43 1.28 -9.78 10.06
N ASP A 44 0.79 -10.92 9.58
CA ASP A 44 1.61 -11.98 9.01
C ASP A 44 1.40 -12.05 7.49
N PRO A 45 2.29 -11.46 6.68
CA PRO A 45 2.21 -11.53 5.22
C PRO A 45 2.68 -12.88 4.65
N ARG A 46 3.13 -13.82 5.50
CA ARG A 46 3.67 -15.14 5.11
C ARG A 46 4.84 -15.06 4.13
N THR A 47 5.69 -14.05 4.31
CA THR A 47 6.89 -13.78 3.51
C THR A 47 8.16 -14.43 4.07
N GLU A 48 8.09 -15.09 5.24
CA GLU A 48 9.12 -16.00 5.76
C GLU A 48 10.53 -15.39 5.83
N ASN A 49 10.62 -14.08 6.08
CA ASN A 49 11.87 -13.32 6.06
C ASN A 49 12.63 -13.38 4.71
N SER A 50 11.99 -13.89 3.65
CA SER A 50 12.55 -14.00 2.31
C SER A 50 12.39 -12.67 1.56
N PRO A 51 13.47 -12.09 1.02
CA PRO A 51 13.38 -10.89 0.20
C PRO A 51 12.62 -11.14 -1.10
N TYR A 52 12.63 -12.36 -1.64
CA TYR A 52 11.88 -12.71 -2.85
C TYR A 52 10.37 -12.62 -2.60
N LEU A 53 9.89 -13.32 -1.56
CA LEU A 53 8.49 -13.27 -1.17
C LEU A 53 8.08 -11.86 -0.75
N GLY A 54 8.94 -11.17 0.00
CA GLY A 54 8.72 -9.80 0.46
C GLY A 54 8.55 -8.79 -0.69
N PHE A 55 9.46 -8.77 -1.66
CA PHE A 55 9.37 -7.79 -2.76
C PHE A 55 8.27 -8.11 -3.77
N ILE A 56 7.91 -9.38 -3.93
CA ILE A 56 6.72 -9.77 -4.70
C ILE A 56 5.45 -9.29 -4.00
N TYR A 57 5.36 -9.51 -2.69
CA TYR A 57 4.26 -9.04 -1.86
C TYR A 57 4.10 -7.51 -1.94
N THR A 58 5.18 -6.75 -1.74
CA THR A 58 5.11 -5.28 -1.78
C THR A 58 4.81 -4.77 -3.18
N SER A 59 5.38 -5.36 -4.24
CA SER A 59 5.04 -4.99 -5.63
C SER A 59 3.54 -5.12 -5.90
N PHE A 60 2.90 -6.16 -5.36
CA PHE A 60 1.46 -6.35 -5.50
C PHE A 60 0.67 -5.32 -4.69
N GLN A 61 1.04 -5.12 -3.42
CA GLN A 61 0.29 -4.24 -2.52
C GLN A 61 0.34 -2.77 -2.94
N GLU A 62 1.51 -2.27 -3.37
CA GLU A 62 1.63 -0.89 -3.85
C GLU A 62 0.76 -0.64 -5.09
N ARG A 63 0.63 -1.64 -5.96
CA ARG A 63 -0.31 -1.56 -7.09
C ARG A 63 -1.77 -1.56 -6.62
N ALA A 64 -2.09 -2.36 -5.60
CA ALA A 64 -3.42 -2.44 -5.04
C ALA A 64 -3.84 -1.11 -4.39
N THR A 65 -2.95 -0.45 -3.66
CA THR A 65 -3.20 0.87 -3.06
C THR A 65 -3.24 1.96 -4.13
N PHE A 66 -2.35 1.93 -5.14
CA PHE A 66 -2.42 2.82 -6.31
C PHE A 66 -3.81 2.79 -6.98
N ILE A 67 -4.32 1.59 -7.28
CA ILE A 67 -5.65 1.41 -7.90
C ILE A 67 -6.74 1.90 -6.97
N SER A 68 -6.68 1.55 -5.68
CA SER A 68 -7.68 1.95 -4.69
C SER A 68 -7.76 3.47 -4.55
N HIS A 69 -6.62 4.14 -4.33
CA HIS A 69 -6.56 5.60 -4.22
C HIS A 69 -6.97 6.31 -5.51
N GLY A 70 -6.56 5.80 -6.68
CA GLY A 70 -6.98 6.34 -7.97
C GLY A 70 -8.49 6.25 -8.18
N ASN A 71 -9.12 5.14 -7.80
CA ASN A 71 -10.57 4.98 -7.86
C ASN A 71 -11.30 5.91 -6.89
N THR A 72 -10.83 6.01 -5.63
CA THR A 72 -11.39 6.95 -4.66
C THR A 72 -11.26 8.40 -5.13
N ALA A 73 -10.14 8.77 -5.76
CA ALA A 73 -9.96 10.10 -6.33
C ALA A 73 -11.01 10.42 -7.41
N ARG A 74 -11.29 9.46 -8.31
CA ARG A 74 -12.32 9.59 -9.34
C ARG A 74 -13.71 9.72 -8.73
N HIS A 75 -14.05 8.89 -7.75
CA HIS A 75 -15.33 9.00 -7.04
C HIS A 75 -15.49 10.32 -6.29
N ALA A 76 -14.44 10.79 -5.61
CA ALA A 76 -14.46 12.10 -4.94
C ALA A 76 -14.78 13.24 -5.93
N LYS A 77 -14.16 13.20 -7.12
CA LYS A 77 -14.45 14.15 -8.20
C LYS A 77 -15.88 14.04 -8.70
N GLU A 78 -16.40 12.83 -8.91
CA GLU A 78 -17.80 12.57 -9.31
C GLU A 78 -18.80 13.15 -8.29
N HIS A 79 -18.45 13.15 -7.00
CA HIS A 79 -19.27 13.72 -5.93
C HIS A 79 -19.00 15.21 -5.67
N GLY A 80 -18.19 15.86 -6.51
CA GLY A 80 -17.90 17.30 -6.44
C GLY A 80 -16.80 17.71 -5.43
N ASP A 81 -16.19 16.76 -4.71
CA ASP A 81 -15.08 17.06 -3.80
C ASP A 81 -13.73 16.99 -4.54
N LEU A 82 -13.38 18.10 -5.18
CA LEU A 82 -12.12 18.25 -5.91
C LEU A 82 -10.88 18.20 -5.00
N LYS A 83 -11.02 18.54 -3.71
CA LYS A 83 -9.89 18.53 -2.77
C LYS A 83 -9.60 17.12 -2.27
N LEU A 84 -10.62 16.33 -1.96
CA LEU A 84 -10.44 14.90 -1.69
C LEU A 84 -9.90 14.18 -2.93
N ALA A 85 -10.38 14.51 -4.13
CA ALA A 85 -9.83 13.96 -5.36
C ALA A 85 -8.33 14.24 -5.50
N GLN A 86 -7.90 15.48 -5.20
CA GLN A 86 -6.48 15.84 -5.22
C GLN A 86 -5.68 15.09 -4.14
N ILE A 87 -6.20 14.97 -2.91
CA ILE A 87 -5.57 14.22 -1.82
C ILE A 87 -5.31 12.78 -2.23
N CYS A 88 -6.35 12.07 -2.67
CA CYS A 88 -6.24 10.68 -3.10
C CYS A 88 -5.33 10.52 -4.31
N GLY A 89 -5.36 11.47 -5.26
CA GLY A 89 -4.49 11.44 -6.44
C GLY A 89 -3.01 11.63 -6.12
N ILE A 90 -2.67 12.48 -5.15
CA ILE A 90 -1.29 12.68 -4.68
C ILE A 90 -0.77 11.39 -4.03
N ILE A 91 -1.56 10.78 -3.15
CA ILE A 91 -1.18 9.51 -2.52
C ILE A 91 -0.97 8.44 -3.60
N ALA A 92 -1.92 8.26 -4.52
CA ALA A 92 -1.78 7.32 -5.64
C ALA A 92 -0.49 7.54 -6.47
N SER A 93 -0.06 8.80 -6.63
CA SER A 93 1.17 9.10 -7.37
C SER A 93 2.44 8.62 -6.64
N ASP A 94 2.42 8.60 -5.30
CA ASP A 94 3.49 8.02 -4.49
C ASP A 94 3.50 6.50 -4.65
N GLU A 95 2.33 5.86 -4.50
CA GLU A 95 2.17 4.39 -4.65
C GLU A 95 2.68 3.92 -6.01
N LYS A 96 2.45 4.70 -7.08
CA LYS A 96 2.92 4.35 -8.41
C LYS A 96 4.45 4.32 -8.50
N ARG A 97 5.12 5.24 -7.81
CA ARG A 97 6.60 5.28 -7.74
C ARG A 97 7.12 4.10 -6.93
N HIS A 98 6.45 3.74 -5.84
CA HIS A 98 6.82 2.61 -5.00
C HIS A 98 6.60 1.27 -5.71
N GLU A 99 5.45 1.07 -6.38
CA GLU A 99 5.20 -0.06 -7.29
C GLU A 99 6.34 -0.19 -8.30
N THR A 100 6.71 0.92 -8.96
CA THR A 100 7.79 0.91 -9.96
C THR A 100 9.13 0.52 -9.36
N ALA A 101 9.44 0.98 -8.14
CA ALA A 101 10.69 0.63 -7.46
C ALA A 101 10.73 -0.86 -7.10
N TYR A 102 9.68 -1.42 -6.50
CA TYR A 102 9.66 -2.83 -6.12
C TYR A 102 9.60 -3.78 -7.31
N THR A 103 8.83 -3.43 -8.35
CA THR A 103 8.77 -4.24 -9.57
C THR A 103 10.12 -4.30 -10.29
N LYS A 104 10.92 -3.22 -10.28
CA LYS A 104 12.30 -3.24 -10.79
C LYS A 104 13.23 -4.15 -9.98
N ILE A 105 13.02 -4.28 -8.68
CA ILE A 105 13.80 -5.21 -7.85
C ILE A 105 13.46 -6.65 -8.27
N VAL A 106 12.17 -6.97 -8.40
CA VAL A 106 11.72 -8.31 -8.82
C VAL A 106 12.15 -8.62 -10.26
N GLU A 107 12.11 -7.64 -11.16
CA GLU A 107 12.66 -7.74 -12.52
C GLU A 107 14.14 -8.12 -12.48
N LYS A 108 14.95 -7.43 -11.66
CA LYS A 108 16.37 -7.76 -11.53
C LYS A 108 16.59 -9.15 -10.91
N LEU A 109 15.74 -9.57 -9.97
CA LEU A 109 15.77 -10.92 -9.41
C LEU A 109 15.48 -11.98 -10.49
N PHE A 110 14.55 -11.74 -11.40
CA PHE A 110 14.30 -12.62 -12.55
C PHE A 110 15.51 -12.73 -13.49
N GLU A 111 16.31 -11.68 -13.65
CA GLU A 111 17.52 -11.74 -14.48
C GLU A 111 18.63 -12.57 -13.83
N ILE A 112 18.81 -12.50 -12.51
CA ILE A 112 19.94 -13.12 -11.81
C ILE A 112 19.61 -14.51 -11.23
N ASP A 113 18.34 -14.77 -10.91
CA ASP A 113 17.85 -16.02 -10.33
C ASP A 113 16.40 -16.28 -10.79
N PRO A 114 16.20 -16.64 -12.07
CA PRO A 114 14.88 -16.85 -12.64
C PRO A 114 14.11 -17.99 -11.95
N ASP A 115 14.77 -19.09 -11.62
CA ASP A 115 14.18 -20.26 -10.97
C ASP A 115 13.69 -19.95 -9.55
N GLY A 116 14.52 -19.32 -8.72
CA GLY A 116 14.12 -18.93 -7.36
C GLY A 116 12.99 -17.91 -7.37
N THR A 117 13.07 -16.92 -8.28
CA THR A 117 12.07 -15.85 -8.39
C THR A 117 10.71 -16.37 -8.85
N VAL A 118 10.66 -17.27 -9.84
CA VAL A 118 9.38 -17.84 -10.30
C VAL A 118 8.73 -18.75 -9.25
N LEU A 119 9.52 -19.51 -8.48
CA LEU A 119 9.02 -20.32 -7.38
C LEU A 119 8.44 -19.46 -6.26
N ALA A 120 9.13 -18.40 -5.87
CA ALA A 120 8.64 -17.44 -4.88
C ALA A 120 7.35 -16.75 -5.34
N PHE A 121 7.26 -16.42 -6.63
CA PHE A 121 6.05 -15.81 -7.19
C PHE A 121 4.86 -16.76 -7.15
N ALA A 122 5.05 -18.01 -7.59
CA ALA A 122 4.03 -19.04 -7.54
C ALA A 122 3.59 -19.34 -6.09
N ASP A 123 4.52 -19.33 -5.15
CA ASP A 123 4.24 -19.54 -3.73
C ASP A 123 3.35 -18.43 -3.15
N MET A 124 3.71 -17.15 -3.36
CA MET A 124 2.87 -16.02 -2.92
C MET A 124 1.47 -16.07 -3.52
N MET A 125 1.34 -16.49 -4.78
CA MET A 125 0.03 -16.64 -5.44
C MET A 125 -0.79 -17.80 -4.86
N LYS A 126 -0.16 -18.95 -4.55
CA LYS A 126 -0.82 -20.09 -3.89
C LYS A 126 -1.28 -19.74 -2.48
N LYS A 127 -0.45 -19.01 -1.73
CA LYS A 127 -0.80 -18.49 -0.40
C LYS A 127 -1.95 -17.49 -0.48
N LYS A 128 -2.14 -16.83 -1.63
CA LYS A 128 -2.93 -15.62 -1.84
C LYS A 128 -2.29 -14.42 -1.15
N ILE A 129 -2.34 -13.27 -1.82
CA ILE A 129 -1.84 -12.01 -1.27
C ILE A 129 -2.83 -11.52 -0.20
N SER A 130 -2.49 -11.70 1.07
CA SER A 130 -3.27 -11.23 2.21
C SER A 130 -3.16 -9.70 2.33
N MET A 131 -4.27 -9.01 2.62
CA MET A 131 -4.23 -7.56 2.85
C MET A 131 -3.56 -7.23 4.20
N PRO A 132 -2.76 -6.16 4.27
CA PRO A 132 -2.21 -5.65 5.52
C PRO A 132 -3.27 -5.00 6.42
#